data_AF-A0A8B7E1Q9-F1
#
_entry.id   AF-A0A8B7E1Q9-F1
#
_cell.length_a   1.000
_cell.length_b   1.000
_cell.length_c   1.000
_cell.angle_alpha   90.00
_cell.angle_beta   90.00
_cell.angle_gamma   90.00
#
_symmetry.space_group_name_H-M   'P 1'
#
loop_
_entity.id
_entity.type
_entity.pdbx_description
1 polymer ?
#
loop_
_entity_poly.entity_id
_entity_poly.type
_entity_poly.pdbx_seq_one_letter_code
_entity_poly.pdbx_strand_id
1 'polypeptide(L)'
;NLYPSIPIDEAIPIIIDILNAGIDDLKTRTKLTLADIDQLIELSLSICYFLYENNIRIITNSDAKGLSLMVIMAEVFLQNIERKALNIAIIHSSEPKTYKRYVDDCHARFASIKQQQMFLNILNQQHPAIQYTVELENDLKQLNLEINITNTGSGTYEFQIHRKEANFTNK
;
A
#
# COMPACT_ATOMS: atom_id res chain seq x y z
N ASN A 1 6.94 -6.35 -5.23
CA ASN A 1 7.64 -5.11 -4.83
C ASN A 1 6.71 -3.95 -5.12
N LEU A 2 6.18 -3.31 -4.07
CA LEU A 2 5.10 -2.33 -4.13
C LEU A 2 5.53 -1.00 -4.75
N TYR A 3 6.61 -0.38 -4.27
CA TYR A 3 6.94 1.01 -4.59
C TYR A 3 7.09 1.34 -6.09
N PRO A 4 7.73 0.50 -6.91
CA PRO A 4 7.84 0.78 -8.35
C PRO A 4 6.52 0.70 -9.11
N SER A 5 5.49 0.12 -8.49
CA SER A 5 4.18 -0.08 -9.09
C SER A 5 3.22 1.07 -8.79
N ILE A 6 3.62 2.04 -7.94
CA ILE A 6 2.78 3.18 -7.57
C ILE A 6 2.79 4.23 -8.68
N PRO A 7 1.62 4.57 -9.28
CA PRO A 7 1.51 5.66 -10.24
C PRO A 7 1.62 7.00 -9.51
N ILE A 8 2.81 7.60 -9.51
CA ILE A 8 3.09 8.84 -8.79
C ILE A 8 2.17 9.97 -9.24
N ASP A 9 1.99 10.13 -10.55
CA ASP A 9 1.18 11.19 -11.14
C ASP A 9 -0.30 11.12 -10.71
N GLU A 10 -0.79 9.92 -10.35
CA GLU A 10 -2.15 9.74 -9.81
C GLU A 10 -2.20 9.86 -8.28
N ALA A 11 -1.08 9.58 -7.60
CA ALA A 11 -0.98 9.67 -6.16
C ALA A 11 -0.86 11.12 -5.65
N ILE A 12 -0.18 12.00 -6.40
CA ILE A 12 -0.01 13.41 -6.01
C ILE A 12 -1.36 14.12 -5.85
N PRO A 13 -2.29 14.08 -6.83
CA PRO A 13 -3.61 14.71 -6.67
C PRO A 13 -4.38 14.19 -5.45
N ILE A 14 -4.26 12.90 -5.11
CA ILE A 14 -4.91 12.32 -3.93
C ILE A 14 -4.40 12.98 -2.64
N ILE A 15 -3.08 13.23 -2.55
CA ILE A 15 -2.49 13.95 -1.40
C ILE A 15 -3.04 15.37 -1.33
N ILE A 16 -3.08 16.07 -2.46
CA ILE A 16 -3.58 17.45 -2.52
C ILE A 16 -5.05 17.52 -2.10
N ASP A 17 -5.89 16.56 -2.53
CA ASP A 17 -7.28 16.46 -2.11
C ASP A 17 -7.42 16.25 -0.59
N ILE A 18 -6.60 15.36 0.00
CA ILE A 18 -6.58 15.12 1.45
C ILE A 18 -6.18 16.40 2.20
N LEU A 19 -5.14 17.08 1.73
CA LEU A 19 -4.66 18.32 2.34
C LEU A 19 -5.68 19.45 2.22
N ASN A 20 -6.36 19.54 1.09
CA ASN A 20 -7.41 20.51 0.86
C ASN A 20 -8.63 20.26 1.76
N ALA A 21 -9.02 19.01 1.99
CA ALA A 21 -10.07 18.66 2.93
C ALA A 21 -9.75 19.09 4.38
N GLY A 22 -8.46 19.17 4.74
CA GLY A 22 -7.95 19.65 6.02
C GLY A 22 -7.30 21.04 5.98
N ILE A 23 -7.71 21.91 5.04
CA ILE A 23 -6.97 23.16 4.74
C ILE A 23 -6.79 24.08 5.95
N ASP A 24 -7.77 24.11 6.86
CA ASP A 24 -7.71 24.97 8.05
C ASP A 24 -6.62 24.49 9.03
N ASP A 25 -6.48 23.18 9.25
CA ASP A 25 -5.38 22.61 10.05
C ASP A 25 -4.04 22.87 9.37
N LEU A 26 -3.97 22.65 8.05
CA LEU A 26 -2.74 22.83 7.27
C LEU A 26 -2.16 24.25 7.42
N LYS A 27 -3.03 25.27 7.35
CA LYS A 27 -2.65 26.68 7.52
C LYS A 27 -2.08 27.01 8.90
N THR A 28 -2.39 26.21 9.93
CA THR A 28 -1.79 26.40 11.26
C THR A 28 -0.37 25.84 11.36
N ARG A 29 -0.02 24.88 10.48
CA ARG A 29 1.24 24.14 10.51
C ARG A 29 2.29 24.69 9.55
N THR A 30 1.86 25.34 8.47
CA THR A 30 2.76 25.86 7.44
C THR A 30 2.17 27.07 6.71
N LYS A 31 3.04 27.88 6.12
CA LYS A 31 2.67 29.01 5.24
C LYS A 31 2.59 28.60 3.76
N LEU A 32 2.98 27.37 3.42
CA LEU A 32 2.95 26.87 2.05
C LEU A 32 1.51 26.74 1.56
N THR A 33 1.28 27.15 0.32
CA THR A 33 0.02 26.90 -0.38
C THR A 33 -0.04 25.45 -0.87
N LEU A 34 -1.23 24.99 -1.26
CA LEU A 34 -1.38 23.67 -1.89
C LEU A 34 -0.53 23.55 -3.17
N ALA A 35 -0.42 24.64 -3.95
CA ALA A 35 0.41 24.68 -5.15
C ALA A 35 1.91 24.57 -4.82
N ASP A 36 2.37 25.22 -3.74
CA ASP A 36 3.77 25.08 -3.30
C ASP A 36 4.06 23.64 -2.87
N ILE A 37 3.12 23.00 -2.15
CA ILE A 37 3.29 21.60 -1.70
C ILE A 37 3.31 20.63 -2.87
N ASP A 38 2.40 20.81 -3.84
CA ASP A 38 2.34 20.04 -5.08
C ASP A 38 3.68 20.08 -5.82
N GLN A 39 4.19 21.28 -6.09
CA GLN A 39 5.49 21.49 -6.73
C GLN A 39 6.66 20.88 -5.94
N LEU A 40 6.63 20.97 -4.60
CA LEU A 40 7.66 20.37 -3.76
C LEU A 40 7.62 18.84 -3.82
N ILE A 41 6.44 18.22 -3.90
CA ILE A 41 6.29 16.77 -4.06
C ILE A 41 6.84 16.35 -5.42
N GLU A 42 6.43 17.02 -6.51
CA GLU A 42 6.95 16.76 -7.86
C GLU A 42 8.47 16.87 -7.91
N LEU A 43 9.02 17.97 -7.38
CA LEU A 43 10.47 18.19 -7.33
C LEU A 43 11.17 17.07 -6.55
N SER A 44 10.65 16.70 -5.39
CA SER A 44 11.22 15.65 -4.53
C SER A 44 11.22 14.27 -5.18
N LEU A 45 10.28 14.00 -6.09
CA LEU A 45 10.14 12.73 -6.78
C LEU A 45 10.80 12.71 -8.17
N SER A 46 11.09 13.88 -8.74
CA SER A 46 11.67 14.02 -10.08
C SER A 46 13.14 13.61 -10.16
N ILE A 47 13.94 13.95 -9.14
CA ILE A 47 15.40 13.78 -9.17
C ILE A 47 15.90 13.32 -7.79
N CYS A 48 16.58 12.17 -7.76
CA CYS A 48 17.27 11.69 -6.58
C CYS A 48 18.79 11.69 -6.81
N TYR A 49 19.51 12.49 -6.01
CA TYR A 49 20.96 12.49 -5.95
C TYR A 49 21.43 11.57 -4.82
N PHE A 50 22.39 10.70 -5.10
CA PHE A 50 23.02 9.88 -4.07
C PHE A 50 24.51 9.69 -4.35
N LEU A 51 25.29 9.51 -3.28
CA LEU A 51 26.71 9.25 -3.35
C LEU A 51 26.95 7.74 -3.41
N TYR A 52 27.67 7.28 -4.43
CA TYR A 52 28.11 5.90 -4.54
C TYR A 52 29.54 5.86 -5.07
N GLU A 53 30.43 5.18 -4.34
CA GLU A 53 31.86 5.10 -4.65
C GLU A 53 32.50 6.47 -4.91
N ASN A 54 32.25 7.44 -4.01
CA ASN A 54 32.71 8.84 -4.12
C ASN A 54 32.23 9.61 -5.37
N ASN A 55 31.26 9.08 -6.11
CA ASN A 55 30.67 9.74 -7.27
C ASN A 55 29.21 10.10 -6.99
N ILE A 56 28.83 11.34 -7.33
CA ILE A 56 27.42 11.75 -7.31
C ILE A 56 26.73 11.07 -8.49
N ARG A 57 25.70 10.28 -8.19
CA ARG A 57 24.82 9.65 -9.17
C ARG A 57 23.44 10.28 -9.09
N ILE A 58 22.76 10.28 -10.24
CA ILE A 58 21.41 10.83 -10.39
C ILE A 58 20.52 9.69 -10.85
N ILE A 59 19.47 9.41 -10.09
CA ILE A 59 18.32 8.63 -10.57
C ILE A 59 17.24 9.65 -10.92
N THR A 60 16.82 9.63 -12.17
CA THR A 60 15.68 10.41 -12.66
C THR A 60 14.46 9.53 -12.64
N ASN A 61 13.32 10.11 -12.26
CA ASN A 61 12.03 9.45 -12.10
C ASN A 61 11.98 8.40 -10.98
N SER A 62 10.75 8.15 -10.51
CA SER A 62 10.15 7.17 -9.58
C SER A 62 10.93 5.92 -9.10
N ASP A 63 12.07 5.58 -9.68
CA ASP A 63 12.93 4.46 -9.32
C ASP A 63 13.80 4.71 -8.06
N ALA A 64 13.70 5.90 -7.46
CA ALA A 64 14.36 6.22 -6.20
C ALA A 64 13.70 5.48 -5.02
N LYS A 65 13.95 4.16 -4.95
CA LYS A 65 13.45 3.18 -3.96
C LYS A 65 13.86 3.44 -2.49
N GLY A 66 14.31 4.64 -2.15
CA GLY A 66 14.79 5.01 -0.82
C GLY A 66 14.25 6.34 -0.30
N LEU A 67 13.37 7.02 -1.04
CA LEU A 67 12.77 8.26 -0.57
C LEU A 67 11.68 7.94 0.45
N SER A 68 11.76 8.53 1.65
CA SER A 68 10.71 8.44 2.68
C SER A 68 9.34 8.87 2.15
N LEU A 69 9.34 9.79 1.18
CA LEU A 69 8.13 10.24 0.50
C LEU A 69 7.42 9.11 -0.27
N MET A 70 8.15 8.14 -0.82
CA MET A 70 7.54 7.00 -1.54
C MET A 70 6.68 6.12 -0.64
N VAL A 71 6.97 6.08 0.67
CA VAL A 71 6.11 5.40 1.65
C VAL A 71 4.75 6.08 1.72
N ILE A 72 4.73 7.42 1.76
CA ILE A 72 3.50 8.20 1.76
C ILE A 72 2.77 8.05 0.43
N MET A 73 3.46 8.10 -0.70
CA MET A 73 2.87 7.90 -2.03
C MET A 73 2.18 6.54 -2.16
N ALA A 74 2.84 5.48 -1.69
CA ALA A 74 2.24 4.14 -1.69
C ALA A 74 1.03 4.08 -0.76
N GLU A 75 1.13 4.62 0.45
CA GLU A 75 0.07 4.55 1.45
C GLU A 75 -1.21 5.26 1.00
N VAL A 76 -1.11 6.50 0.51
CA VAL A 76 -2.27 7.27 0.05
C VAL A 76 -2.92 6.66 -1.18
N PHE A 77 -2.12 6.15 -2.12
CA PHE A 77 -2.61 5.52 -3.33
C PHE A 77 -3.37 4.21 -3.01
N LEU A 78 -2.74 3.34 -2.21
CA LEU A 78 -3.37 2.08 -1.77
C LEU A 78 -4.65 2.35 -0.98
N GLN A 79 -4.64 3.27 0.00
CA GLN A 79 -5.86 3.61 0.75
C GLN A 79 -6.99 4.12 -0.17
N ASN A 80 -6.66 4.86 -1.23
CA ASN A 80 -7.66 5.34 -2.17
C ASN A 80 -8.32 4.21 -2.96
N ILE A 81 -7.53 3.30 -3.54
CA ILE A 81 -8.09 2.16 -4.31
C ILE A 81 -8.80 1.17 -3.39
N GLU A 82 -8.28 0.93 -2.19
CA GLU A 82 -8.89 0.03 -1.20
C GLU A 82 -10.22 0.57 -0.70
N ARG A 83 -10.32 1.88 -0.44
CA ARG A 83 -11.58 2.53 -0.07
C ARG A 83 -12.64 2.36 -1.17
N LYS A 84 -12.26 2.56 -2.44
CA LYS A 84 -13.17 2.34 -3.58
C LYS A 84 -13.61 0.89 -3.65
N ALA A 85 -12.68 -0.07 -3.52
CA ALA A 85 -12.98 -1.49 -3.51
C ALA A 85 -13.92 -1.90 -2.38
N LEU A 86 -13.68 -1.41 -1.15
CA LEU A 86 -14.53 -1.69 0.01
C LEU A 86 -15.96 -1.15 -0.18
N ASN A 87 -16.10 0.05 -0.73
CA ASN A 87 -17.42 0.63 -1.03
C ASN A 87 -18.20 -0.23 -2.04
N ILE A 88 -17.52 -0.71 -3.10
CA ILE A 88 -18.12 -1.62 -4.09
C ILE A 88 -18.47 -2.96 -3.44
N ALA A 89 -17.60 -3.49 -2.57
CA ALA A 89 -17.80 -4.77 -1.90
C ALA A 89 -19.06 -4.80 -1.03
N ILE A 90 -19.34 -3.70 -0.30
CA ILE A 90 -20.54 -3.52 0.52
C ILE A 90 -21.80 -3.62 -0.35
N ILE A 91 -21.80 -2.96 -1.51
CA ILE A 91 -22.95 -2.99 -2.45
C ILE A 91 -23.23 -4.42 -2.92
N HIS A 92 -22.18 -5.23 -3.12
CA HIS A 92 -22.28 -6.60 -3.58
C HIS A 92 -22.35 -7.66 -2.45
N SER A 93 -22.46 -7.24 -1.18
CA SER A 93 -22.46 -8.15 -0.02
C SER A 93 -21.26 -9.12 0.00
N SER A 94 -20.10 -8.57 -0.36
CA SER A 94 -18.81 -9.27 -0.47
C SER A 94 -17.72 -8.62 0.37
N GLU A 95 -18.10 -7.72 1.28
CA GLU A 95 -17.20 -7.03 2.17
C GLU A 95 -16.49 -7.99 3.13
N PRO A 96 -15.20 -7.74 3.44
CA PRO A 96 -14.50 -8.51 4.45
C PRO A 96 -15.08 -8.24 5.85
N LYS A 97 -15.16 -9.28 6.69
CA LYS A 97 -15.43 -9.17 8.13
C LYS A 97 -14.36 -8.33 8.84
N THR A 98 -13.11 -8.46 8.40
CA THR A 98 -11.99 -7.62 8.83
C THR A 98 -11.04 -7.42 7.65
N TYR A 99 -10.47 -6.24 7.49
CA TYR A 99 -9.42 -5.95 6.53
C TYR A 99 -8.33 -5.11 7.22
N LYS A 100 -7.10 -5.59 7.20
CA LYS A 100 -5.93 -4.91 7.78
C LYS A 100 -4.79 -4.99 6.77
N ARG A 101 -4.15 -3.87 6.46
CA ARG A 101 -2.96 -3.81 5.60
C ARG A 101 -1.75 -3.35 6.39
N TYR A 102 -0.61 -3.95 6.12
CA TYR A 102 0.71 -3.50 6.56
C TYR A 102 1.61 -3.40 5.33
N VAL A 103 1.90 -2.16 4.91
CA VAL A 103 2.69 -1.87 3.70
C VAL A 103 2.10 -2.58 2.47
N ASP A 104 2.69 -3.68 2.03
CA ASP A 104 2.31 -4.47 0.86
C ASP A 104 1.51 -5.74 1.18
N ASP A 105 1.48 -6.18 2.45
CA ASP A 105 0.70 -7.34 2.87
C ASP A 105 -0.65 -6.94 3.46
N CYS A 106 -1.69 -7.73 3.19
CA CYS A 106 -3.01 -7.56 3.78
C CYS A 106 -3.54 -8.86 4.38
N HIS A 107 -4.25 -8.73 5.50
CA HIS A 107 -4.97 -9.79 6.16
C HIS A 107 -6.46 -9.48 6.13
N ALA A 108 -7.24 -10.39 5.55
CA ALA A 108 -8.67 -10.23 5.37
C ALA A 108 -9.45 -11.49 5.75
N ARG A 109 -10.63 -11.31 6.33
CA ARG A 109 -11.54 -12.41 6.70
C ARG A 109 -12.85 -12.30 5.95
N PHE A 110 -13.39 -13.43 5.51
CA PHE A 110 -14.67 -13.48 4.80
C PHE A 110 -15.61 -14.52 5.42
N ALA A 111 -16.91 -14.48 5.08
CA ALA A 111 -17.83 -15.53 5.50
C ALA A 111 -17.73 -16.77 4.59
N SER A 112 -17.21 -16.61 3.37
CA SER A 112 -17.02 -17.72 2.42
C SER A 112 -15.89 -17.41 1.44
N ILE A 113 -15.33 -18.46 0.83
CA ILE A 113 -14.35 -18.36 -0.27
C ILE A 113 -14.95 -17.59 -1.46
N LYS A 114 -16.25 -17.75 -1.73
CA LYS A 114 -16.94 -17.03 -2.81
C LYS A 114 -16.86 -15.51 -2.61
N GLN A 115 -17.16 -15.02 -1.40
CA GLN A 115 -17.05 -13.58 -1.10
C GLN A 115 -15.61 -13.09 -1.19
N GLN A 116 -14.66 -13.87 -0.69
CA GLN A 116 -13.23 -13.56 -0.81
C GLN A 116 -12.81 -13.39 -2.27
N GLN A 117 -13.19 -14.32 -3.15
CA GLN A 117 -12.85 -14.24 -4.58
C GLN A 117 -13.50 -13.04 -5.27
N MET A 118 -14.75 -12.72 -4.92
CA MET A 118 -15.43 -11.53 -5.43
C MET A 118 -14.70 -10.26 -5.01
N PHE A 119 -14.30 -10.15 -3.74
CA PHE A 119 -13.54 -9.01 -3.25
C PHE A 119 -12.16 -8.88 -3.91
N LEU A 120 -11.45 -10.00 -4.10
CA LEU A 120 -10.17 -10.02 -4.82
C LEU A 120 -10.31 -9.48 -6.25
N ASN A 121 -11.38 -9.89 -6.95
CA ASN A 121 -11.67 -9.37 -8.29
C ASN A 121 -11.97 -7.88 -8.27
N ILE A 122 -12.73 -7.39 -7.28
CA ILE A 122 -13.03 -5.97 -7.11
C ILE A 122 -11.74 -5.17 -6.87
N LEU A 123 -10.84 -5.65 -6.00
CA LEU A 123 -9.53 -5.02 -5.75
C LEU A 123 -8.72 -4.91 -7.04
N ASN A 124 -8.58 -6.00 -7.78
CA ASN A 124 -7.76 -6.05 -9.00
C ASN A 124 -8.34 -5.26 -10.18
N GLN A 125 -9.62 -4.87 -10.10
CA GLN A 125 -10.26 -3.97 -11.06
C GLN A 125 -10.01 -2.49 -10.76
N GLN A 126 -9.49 -2.14 -9.57
CA GLN A 126 -9.33 -0.72 -9.21
C GLN A 126 -8.23 -0.03 -10.01
N HIS A 127 -7.12 -0.73 -10.28
CA HIS A 127 -6.01 -0.14 -11.01
C HIS A 127 -5.10 -1.22 -11.64
N PRO A 128 -4.70 -1.11 -12.92
CA PRO A 128 -3.86 -2.13 -13.57
C PRO A 128 -2.45 -2.25 -12.97
N ALA A 129 -1.90 -1.17 -12.41
CA ALA A 129 -0.56 -1.19 -11.83
C ALA A 129 -0.47 -1.96 -10.49
N ILE A 130 -1.60 -2.18 -9.80
CA ILE A 130 -1.63 -2.89 -8.53
C ILE A 130 -2.47 -4.16 -8.69
N GLN A 131 -1.83 -5.31 -8.48
CA GLN A 131 -2.49 -6.61 -8.53
C GLN A 131 -2.29 -7.32 -7.18
N TYR A 132 -3.40 -7.56 -6.51
CA TYR A 132 -3.49 -8.33 -5.29
C TYR A 132 -3.51 -9.82 -5.62
N THR A 133 -2.82 -10.60 -4.79
CA THR A 133 -2.84 -12.06 -4.77
C THR A 133 -3.34 -12.54 -3.41
N VAL A 134 -3.84 -13.77 -3.34
CA VAL A 134 -4.33 -14.35 -2.09
C VAL A 134 -3.58 -15.64 -1.75
N GLU A 135 -3.17 -15.76 -0.50
CA GLU A 135 -2.80 -17.03 0.12
C GLU A 135 -3.94 -17.41 1.08
N LEU A 136 -4.44 -18.64 0.96
CA LEU A 136 -5.48 -19.16 1.85
C LEU A 136 -4.84 -19.86 3.05
N GLU A 137 -5.53 -19.84 4.19
CA GLU A 137 -5.09 -20.60 5.36
C GLU A 137 -5.03 -22.10 5.02
N ASN A 138 -3.99 -22.78 5.48
CA ASN A 138 -3.87 -24.23 5.31
C ASN A 138 -4.78 -24.99 6.31
N ASP A 139 -4.80 -26.33 6.25
CA ASP A 139 -5.61 -27.16 7.16
C ASP A 139 -5.26 -26.97 8.65
N LEU A 140 -4.07 -26.44 8.95
CA LEU A 140 -3.63 -26.08 10.30
C LEU A 140 -4.00 -24.64 10.69
N LYS A 141 -4.77 -23.95 9.84
CA LYS A 141 -5.19 -22.55 10.00
C LYS A 141 -4.03 -21.55 10.09
N GLN A 142 -2.97 -21.82 9.34
CA GLN A 142 -1.78 -20.97 9.27
C GLN A 142 -1.70 -20.24 7.92
N LEU A 143 -1.28 -18.98 7.98
CA LEU A 143 -0.86 -18.17 6.83
C LEU A 143 0.66 -17.97 6.90
N ASN A 144 1.35 -18.17 5.78
CA ASN A 144 2.81 -18.14 5.72
C ASN A 144 3.32 -16.78 5.21
N LEU A 145 3.03 -15.72 5.97
CA LEU A 145 3.64 -14.39 5.80
C LEU A 145 4.97 -14.35 6.58
N GLU A 146 5.70 -13.23 6.59
CA GLU A 146 6.85 -13.05 7.52
C GLU A 146 6.44 -13.16 9.01
N ILE A 147 5.13 -13.20 9.25
CA ILE A 147 4.49 -13.48 10.52
C ILE A 147 3.53 -14.67 10.30
N ASN A 148 3.73 -15.75 11.03
CA ASN A 148 2.76 -16.82 11.13
C ASN A 148 1.54 -16.29 11.90
N ILE A 149 0.40 -16.27 11.21
CA ILE A 149 -0.89 -15.91 11.80
C ILE A 149 -1.69 -17.20 12.00
N THR A 150 -2.06 -17.49 13.24
CA THR A 150 -2.88 -18.66 13.60
C THR A 150 -4.27 -18.21 14.02
N ASN A 151 -5.30 -18.72 13.35
CA ASN A 151 -6.70 -18.48 13.70
C ASN A 151 -7.14 -19.39 14.85
N THR A 152 -7.47 -18.81 16.01
CA THR A 152 -7.85 -19.57 17.22
C THR A 152 -9.28 -20.11 17.18
N GLY A 153 -10.09 -19.70 16.19
CA GLY A 153 -11.51 -20.08 16.08
C GLY A 153 -12.45 -19.33 17.02
N SER A 154 -11.94 -18.53 17.97
CA SER A 154 -12.75 -17.68 18.86
C SER A 154 -12.91 -16.25 18.34
N GLY A 155 -12.36 -15.96 17.16
CA GLY A 155 -12.32 -14.61 16.58
C GLY A 155 -11.07 -13.82 16.94
N THR A 156 -10.15 -14.41 17.72
CA THR A 156 -8.81 -13.87 17.99
C THR A 156 -7.73 -14.53 17.12
N TYR A 157 -6.55 -13.91 17.06
CA TYR A 157 -5.40 -14.41 16.32
C TYR A 157 -4.17 -14.46 17.21
N GLU A 158 -3.34 -15.48 17.02
CA GLU A 158 -2.00 -15.57 17.59
C GLU A 158 -0.97 -15.30 16.50
N PHE A 159 0.12 -14.63 16.89
CA PHE A 159 1.18 -14.20 15.98
C PHE A 159 2.51 -14.80 16.42
N GLN A 160 3.24 -15.41 15.48
CA GLN A 160 4.61 -15.85 15.67
C GLN A 160 5.47 -15.31 14.53
N ILE A 161 6.68 -14.84 14.83
CA ILE A 161 7.59 -14.35 13.78
C ILE A 161 8.11 -15.56 12.99
N HIS A 162 7.91 -15.56 11.68
CA HIS A 162 8.42 -16.58 10.78
C HIS A 162 9.36 -15.95 9.76
N ARG A 163 10.66 -16.10 9.99
CA ARG A 163 11.67 -15.61 9.04
C ARG A 163 11.75 -16.58 7.86
N LYS A 164 11.23 -16.19 6.70
CA LYS A 164 11.52 -16.88 5.44
C LYS A 164 13.03 -16.82 5.18
N GLU A 165 13.60 -17.90 4.68
CA GLU A 165 15.00 -17.89 4.22
C GLU A 165 15.14 -16.88 3.09
N ALA A 166 16.13 -15.99 3.20
CA ALA A 166 16.43 -15.06 2.13
C ALA A 166 16.96 -15.84 0.93
N ASN A 167 16.16 -15.95 -0.14
CA ASN A 167 16.57 -16.53 -1.40
C ASN A 167 17.61 -15.61 -2.07
N PHE A 168 18.87 -15.73 -1.65
CA PHE A 168 19.99 -15.23 -2.43
C PHE A 168 20.15 -16.14 -3.64
N THR A 169 19.46 -15.82 -4.73
CA THR A 169 19.86 -16.34 -6.04
C THR A 169 21.18 -15.66 -6.39
N ASN A 170 22.29 -16.40 -6.22
CA ASN A 170 23.57 -16.04 -6.80
C ASN A 170 23.35 -15.85 -8.32
N LYS A 171 23.49 -14.61 -8.77
CA LYS A 171 23.64 -14.29 -10.20
C LYS A 171 25.01 -14.75 -10.68
#